data_AF-A0A957S154-F1
#
_entry.id   AF-A0A957S154-F1
#
_cell.length_a   1.000
_cell.length_b   1.000
_cell.length_c   1.000
_cell.angle_alpha   90.00
_cell.angle_beta   90.00
_cell.angle_gamma   90.00
#
_symmetry.space_group_name_H-M   'P 1'
#
loop_
_entity.id
_entity.type
_entity.pdbx_description
1 polymer ?
#
loop_
_entity_poly.entity_id
_entity_poly.type
_entity_poly.pdbx_seq_one_letter_code
_entity_poly.pdbx_strand_id
1 'polypeptide(L)'
;MIRWMLSIVLLLAAVPANTQTVGQVFFILRPDVNGIWSIQDDVDHASFGVDKNIGVVQGPDFLRVYFNPVFSKAGVVTVTTDDDFAGSVQVGAGLGTQNVTFVLRAYPNVRSTDPLINPMRIWEYVRYNGGGNLWVNITMINKS
;
A
#
# COMPACT_ATOMS: atom_id res chain seq x y z
N MET A 1 -19.51 26.89 66.94
CA MET A 1 -18.80 27.23 65.69
C MET A 1 -18.21 25.95 65.11
N ILE A 2 -18.82 25.37 64.08
CA ILE A 2 -18.24 24.20 63.36
C ILE A 2 -18.40 24.49 61.87
N ARG A 3 -17.29 24.83 61.22
CA ARG A 3 -17.21 25.05 59.77
C ARG A 3 -17.14 23.68 59.10
N TRP A 4 -18.16 23.33 58.33
CA TRP A 4 -18.13 22.20 57.41
C TRP A 4 -17.28 22.55 56.20
N MET A 5 -16.06 22.01 56.12
CA MET A 5 -15.28 22.01 54.88
C MET A 5 -15.79 20.86 54.01
N LEU A 6 -16.55 21.19 52.96
CA LEU A 6 -16.79 20.26 51.86
C LEU A 6 -15.50 20.15 51.04
N SER A 7 -14.77 19.05 51.23
CA SER A 7 -13.71 18.66 50.30
C SER A 7 -14.36 18.09 49.05
N ILE A 8 -14.41 18.89 47.98
CA ILE A 8 -14.68 18.40 46.64
C ILE A 8 -13.45 17.58 46.22
N VAL A 9 -13.57 16.26 46.28
CA VAL A 9 -12.62 15.35 45.65
C VAL A 9 -12.89 15.41 44.15
N LEU A 10 -12.08 16.18 43.43
CA LEU A 10 -12.10 16.21 41.97
C LEU A 10 -11.49 14.90 41.47
N LEU A 11 -12.33 13.90 41.18
CA LEU A 11 -11.90 12.67 40.52
C LEU A 11 -11.60 13.02 39.05
N LEU A 12 -10.35 13.36 38.76
CA LEU A 12 -9.84 13.42 37.39
C LEU A 12 -9.82 11.99 36.84
N ALA A 13 -10.90 11.59 36.17
CA ALA A 13 -10.90 10.39 35.35
C ALA A 13 -9.86 10.59 34.24
N ALA A 14 -8.70 9.94 34.37
CA ALA A 14 -7.76 9.82 33.28
C ALA A 14 -8.44 9.01 32.17
N VAL A 15 -8.99 9.72 31.17
CA VAL A 15 -9.44 9.06 29.94
C VAL A 15 -8.19 8.43 29.33
N PRO A 16 -8.15 7.10 29.10
CA PRO A 16 -7.00 6.49 28.45
C PRO A 16 -6.84 7.17 27.10
N ALA A 17 -5.71 7.87 26.92
CA ALA A 17 -5.34 8.41 25.63
C ALA A 17 -5.24 7.22 24.68
N ASN A 18 -6.06 7.24 23.63
CA ASN A 18 -6.09 6.18 22.64
C ASN A 18 -4.83 6.33 21.77
N THR A 19 -3.71 5.79 22.24
CA THR A 19 -2.41 5.92 21.58
C THR A 19 -2.50 5.27 20.22
N GLN A 20 -2.29 6.07 19.18
CA GLN A 20 -2.21 5.60 17.80
C GLN A 20 -0.74 5.59 17.41
N THR A 21 -0.27 4.47 16.87
CA THR A 21 1.06 4.36 16.30
C THR A 21 0.98 4.30 14.78
N VAL A 22 1.98 4.88 14.13
CA VAL A 22 2.11 4.82 12.69
C VAL A 22 2.86 3.55 12.32
N GLY A 23 2.24 2.72 11.49
CA GLY A 23 2.87 1.56 10.85
C GLY A 23 3.37 1.92 9.46
N GLN A 24 4.42 1.25 9.00
CA GLN A 24 4.96 1.39 7.65
C GLN A 24 4.93 0.04 6.93
N VAL A 25 4.62 0.08 5.64
CA VAL A 25 4.75 -1.05 4.71
C VAL A 25 5.47 -0.51 3.48
N PHE A 26 6.51 -1.21 3.02
CA PHE A 26 7.20 -0.85 1.78
C PHE A 26 7.57 -2.11 1.02
N PHE A 27 7.44 -2.06 -0.30
CA PHE A 27 7.80 -3.15 -1.20
C PHE A 27 7.91 -2.65 -2.63
N ILE A 28 8.49 -3.50 -3.48
CA ILE A 28 8.59 -3.25 -4.91
C ILE A 28 7.81 -4.35 -5.62
N LEU A 29 6.94 -3.98 -6.56
CA LEU A 29 6.33 -4.94 -7.48
C LEU A 29 7.06 -4.93 -8.81
N ARG A 30 7.40 -6.12 -9.29
CA ARG A 30 8.09 -6.32 -10.55
C ARG A 30 7.39 -7.40 -11.37
N PRO A 31 7.03 -7.13 -12.64
CA PRO A 31 6.62 -8.16 -13.58
C PRO A 31 7.84 -8.88 -14.15
N ASP A 32 7.72 -10.20 -14.33
CA ASP A 32 8.64 -10.96 -15.16
C ASP A 32 8.32 -10.78 -16.66
N VAL A 33 9.11 -11.41 -17.54
CA VAL A 33 8.92 -11.37 -18.99
C VAL A 33 7.57 -11.92 -19.48
N ASN A 34 6.85 -12.69 -18.65
CA ASN A 34 5.53 -13.24 -18.94
C ASN A 34 4.40 -12.38 -18.36
N GLY A 35 4.73 -11.27 -17.69
CA GLY A 35 3.77 -10.40 -17.01
C GLY A 35 3.25 -10.98 -15.70
N ILE A 36 3.96 -11.95 -15.10
CA ILE A 36 3.68 -12.44 -13.76
C ILE A 36 4.34 -11.49 -12.77
N TRP A 37 3.53 -10.92 -11.88
CA TRP A 37 3.99 -9.95 -10.90
C TRP A 37 4.37 -10.61 -9.58
N SER A 38 5.49 -10.17 -9.01
CA SER A 38 5.95 -10.61 -7.69
C SER A 38 6.46 -9.43 -6.86
N ILE A 39 6.55 -9.63 -5.55
CA ILE A 39 7.26 -8.72 -4.66
C ILE A 39 8.76 -8.98 -4.85
N GLN A 40 9.52 -7.95 -5.23
CA GLN A 40 10.97 -8.04 -5.29
C GLN A 40 11.54 -7.95 -3.88
N ASP A 41 12.35 -8.94 -3.51
CA ASP A 41 12.97 -9.08 -2.20
C ASP A 41 14.29 -9.86 -2.37
N ASP A 42 15.33 -9.15 -2.79
CA ASP A 42 16.64 -9.68 -3.14
C ASP A 42 17.77 -8.91 -2.41
N VAL A 43 19.02 -9.09 -2.82
CA VAL A 43 20.19 -8.52 -2.11
C VAL A 43 20.17 -6.98 -2.09
N ASP A 44 19.62 -6.35 -3.14
CA ASP A 44 19.62 -4.89 -3.31
C ASP A 44 18.25 -4.27 -2.96
N HIS A 45 17.23 -5.11 -2.76
CA HIS A 45 15.84 -4.68 -2.54
C HIS A 45 15.21 -5.42 -1.38
N ALA A 46 14.74 -4.69 -0.36
CA ALA A 46 14.02 -5.25 0.76
C ALA A 46 12.54 -4.89 0.73
N SER A 47 11.71 -5.79 1.24
CA SER A 47 10.28 -5.56 1.49
C SER A 47 9.94 -5.74 2.98
N PHE A 48 8.99 -4.95 3.48
CA PHE A 48 8.57 -4.94 4.87
C PHE A 48 7.06 -4.76 5.01
N GLY A 49 6.46 -5.47 5.98
CA GLY A 49 5.03 -5.36 6.33
C GLY A 49 4.07 -6.06 5.35
N VAL A 50 4.61 -6.80 4.39
CA VAL A 50 3.86 -7.59 3.40
C VAL A 50 3.80 -9.07 3.79
N ASP A 51 2.70 -9.74 3.46
CA ASP A 51 2.60 -11.18 3.62
C ASP A 51 3.29 -11.90 2.45
N LYS A 52 4.53 -12.34 2.70
CA LYS A 52 5.36 -13.03 1.70
C LYS A 52 4.87 -14.44 1.37
N ASN A 53 4.02 -15.05 2.20
CA ASN A 53 3.47 -16.37 1.91
C ASN A 53 2.37 -16.29 0.86
N ILE A 54 1.57 -15.21 0.89
CA ILE A 54 0.57 -14.92 -0.13
C ILE A 54 1.23 -14.31 -1.38
N GLY A 55 2.20 -13.41 -1.17
CA GLY A 55 2.88 -12.70 -2.25
C GLY A 55 1.94 -11.72 -2.97
N VAL A 56 1.83 -11.88 -4.29
CA VAL A 56 0.98 -11.04 -5.15
C VAL A 56 -0.17 -11.87 -5.69
N VAL A 57 -1.40 -11.41 -5.46
CA VAL A 57 -2.58 -11.92 -6.16
C VAL A 57 -2.81 -11.08 -7.40
N GLN A 58 -2.72 -11.70 -8.56
CA GLN A 58 -2.90 -11.05 -9.86
C GLN A 58 -4.23 -11.46 -10.47
N GLY A 59 -5.07 -10.46 -10.75
CA GLY A 59 -6.33 -10.62 -11.48
C GLY A 59 -6.22 -10.11 -12.93
N PRO A 60 -7.32 -10.15 -13.69
CA PRO A 60 -7.35 -9.69 -15.07
C PRO A 60 -7.19 -8.17 -15.23
N ASP A 61 -7.37 -7.40 -14.16
CA ASP A 61 -7.37 -5.94 -14.15
C ASP A 61 -6.80 -5.34 -12.85
N PHE A 62 -6.26 -6.18 -11.96
CA PHE A 62 -5.72 -5.74 -10.68
C PHE A 62 -4.50 -6.53 -10.22
N LEU A 63 -3.69 -5.90 -9.36
CA LEU A 63 -2.69 -6.54 -8.51
C LEU A 63 -3.07 -6.32 -7.06
N ARG A 64 -2.93 -7.32 -6.19
CA ARG A 64 -3.22 -7.18 -4.77
C ARG A 64 -2.08 -7.75 -3.93
N VAL A 65 -1.68 -6.99 -2.93
CA VAL A 65 -0.68 -7.38 -1.94
C VAL A 65 -1.30 -7.33 -0.55
N TYR A 66 -1.17 -8.42 0.19
CA TYR A 66 -1.66 -8.51 1.57
C TYR A 66 -0.58 -8.07 2.56
N PHE A 67 -1.03 -7.56 3.69
CA PHE A 67 -0.17 -7.10 4.78
C PHE A 67 -0.08 -8.11 5.89
N ASN A 68 1.06 -8.11 6.57
CA ASN A 68 1.25 -8.79 7.84
C ASN A 68 2.10 -7.88 8.75
N PRO A 69 1.52 -7.25 9.79
CA PRO A 69 0.23 -7.53 10.42
C PRO A 69 -0.99 -6.89 9.73
N VAL A 70 -2.20 -7.21 10.24
CA VAL A 70 -3.44 -6.48 9.94
C VAL A 70 -3.49 -5.17 10.72
N PHE A 71 -3.70 -4.05 10.02
CA PHE A 71 -3.72 -2.72 10.63
C PHE A 71 -5.11 -2.30 11.10
N SER A 72 -5.16 -1.35 12.04
CA SER A 72 -6.44 -0.85 12.57
C SER A 72 -7.14 0.12 11.62
N LYS A 73 -6.39 0.94 10.88
CA LYS A 73 -6.94 1.86 9.86
C LYS A 73 -5.97 1.99 8.68
N ALA A 74 -6.53 2.20 7.50
CA ALA A 74 -5.79 2.62 6.32
C ALA A 74 -5.27 4.05 6.49
N GLY A 75 -4.05 4.31 6.02
CA GLY A 75 -3.49 5.66 5.94
C GLY A 75 -3.31 6.08 4.49
N VAL A 76 -2.06 6.23 4.06
CA VAL A 76 -1.69 6.76 2.74
C VAL A 76 -0.86 5.73 2.00
N VAL A 77 -1.13 5.56 0.71
CA VAL A 77 -0.31 4.78 -0.22
C VAL A 77 0.30 5.73 -1.24
N THR A 78 1.60 5.61 -1.43
CA THR A 78 2.36 6.28 -2.48
C THR A 78 2.93 5.21 -3.38
N VAL A 79 2.73 5.37 -4.68
CA VAL A 79 3.28 4.48 -5.71
C VAL A 79 4.04 5.32 -6.71
N THR A 80 5.26 4.90 -7.02
CA THR A 80 6.07 5.49 -8.10
C THR A 80 6.53 4.41 -9.06
N THR A 81 6.50 4.71 -10.34
CA THR A 81 7.11 3.89 -11.39
C THR A 81 8.59 4.24 -11.51
N ASP A 82 9.44 3.27 -11.83
CA ASP A 82 10.82 3.55 -12.24
C ASP A 82 10.92 4.00 -13.71
N ASP A 83 12.14 4.24 -14.16
CA ASP A 83 12.49 4.74 -15.49
C ASP A 83 12.29 3.70 -16.60
N ASP A 84 12.31 2.41 -16.28
CA ASP A 84 12.01 1.32 -17.21
C ASP A 84 10.58 1.38 -17.74
N PHE A 85 9.61 1.80 -16.91
CA PHE A 85 8.26 2.10 -17.39
C PHE A 85 8.19 3.36 -18.25
N ALA A 86 9.21 4.21 -18.27
CA ALA A 86 9.36 5.38 -19.14
C ALA A 86 8.11 6.29 -19.19
N GLY A 87 7.38 6.38 -18.08
CA GLY A 87 6.13 7.11 -17.99
C GLY A 87 4.98 6.53 -18.81
N SER A 88 5.02 5.27 -19.24
CA SER A 88 3.96 4.62 -20.03
C SER A 88 2.81 4.07 -19.19
N VAL A 89 2.96 4.07 -17.85
CA VAL A 89 2.00 3.46 -16.93
C VAL A 89 1.62 4.46 -15.83
N GLN A 90 0.33 4.59 -15.59
CA GLN A 90 -0.23 5.24 -14.40
C GLN A 90 -0.81 4.18 -13.47
N VAL A 91 -0.59 4.33 -12.16
CA VAL A 91 -1.10 3.40 -11.13
C VAL A 91 -2.16 4.08 -10.26
N GLY A 92 -3.31 3.44 -10.15
CA GLY A 92 -4.30 3.72 -9.11
C GLY A 92 -4.15 2.73 -7.96
N ALA A 93 -4.35 3.17 -6.72
CA ALA A 93 -4.25 2.32 -5.53
C ALA A 93 -5.47 2.46 -4.62
N GLY A 94 -6.08 1.33 -4.27
CA GLY A 94 -7.10 1.21 -3.23
C GLY A 94 -6.49 0.58 -1.98
N LEU A 95 -6.42 1.35 -0.90
CA LEU A 95 -5.81 0.91 0.36
C LEU A 95 -6.86 0.44 1.36
N GLY A 96 -6.76 -0.82 1.80
CA GLY A 96 -7.52 -1.38 2.91
C GLY A 96 -6.64 -1.59 4.15
N THR A 97 -7.22 -2.14 5.22
CA THR A 97 -6.50 -2.44 6.47
C THR A 97 -5.62 -3.68 6.40
N GLN A 98 -5.87 -4.56 5.42
CA GLN A 98 -5.21 -5.87 5.27
C GLN A 98 -4.51 -6.04 3.94
N ASN A 99 -4.77 -5.16 2.98
CA ASN A 99 -4.20 -5.25 1.64
C ASN A 99 -4.24 -3.90 0.96
N VAL A 100 -3.48 -3.81 -0.12
CA VAL A 100 -3.60 -2.78 -1.13
C VAL A 100 -3.90 -3.45 -2.47
N THR A 101 -4.80 -2.85 -3.23
CA THR A 101 -5.12 -3.26 -4.60
C THR A 101 -4.70 -2.17 -5.57
N PHE A 102 -3.95 -2.53 -6.61
CA PHE A 102 -3.50 -1.64 -7.66
C PHE A 102 -4.23 -1.91 -8.95
N VAL A 103 -4.48 -0.85 -9.72
CA VAL A 103 -4.97 -0.90 -11.10
C VAL A 103 -4.01 -0.12 -11.98
N LEU A 104 -3.77 -0.61 -13.19
CA LEU A 104 -2.81 -0.04 -14.13
C LEU A 104 -3.54 0.58 -15.32
N ARG A 105 -3.07 1.74 -15.80
CA ARG A 105 -3.60 2.44 -16.99
C ARG A 105 -2.43 2.88 -17.88
N ALA A 106 -2.65 2.93 -19.19
CA ALA A 106 -1.64 3.34 -20.16
C ALA A 106 -1.53 4.88 -20.25
N TYR A 107 -0.35 5.44 -20.01
CA TYR A 107 -0.04 6.87 -20.09
C TYR A 107 0.81 7.17 -21.35
N PRO A 108 0.80 8.38 -21.96
CA PRO A 108 0.09 9.62 -21.57
C PRO A 108 -1.38 9.69 -21.96
N ASN A 109 -1.84 8.79 -22.82
CA ASN A 109 -3.20 8.84 -23.36
C ASN A 109 -4.16 8.03 -22.47
N VAL A 110 -4.47 8.56 -21.28
CA VAL A 110 -5.51 7.99 -20.41
C VAL A 110 -6.80 8.79 -20.57
N ARG A 111 -7.81 8.21 -21.21
CA ARG A 111 -9.21 8.63 -20.99
C ARG A 111 -9.75 7.85 -19.81
N SER A 112 -10.65 8.45 -19.03
CA SER A 112 -11.31 7.78 -17.90
C SER A 112 -12.08 6.51 -18.33
N THR A 113 -12.46 6.43 -19.60
CA THR A 113 -13.15 5.31 -20.25
C THR A 113 -12.21 4.22 -20.75
N ASP A 114 -10.90 4.46 -20.79
CA ASP A 114 -9.97 3.47 -21.31
C ASP A 114 -9.90 2.27 -20.34
N PRO A 115 -9.82 1.04 -20.88
CA PRO A 115 -9.77 -0.15 -20.06
C PRO A 115 -8.51 -0.15 -19.19
N LEU A 116 -8.64 -0.79 -18.03
CA LEU A 116 -7.48 -1.09 -17.20
C LEU A 116 -6.55 -2.04 -17.97
N ILE A 117 -5.25 -1.86 -17.80
CA ILE A 117 -4.25 -2.79 -18.31
C ILE A 117 -4.44 -4.11 -17.56
N ASN A 118 -4.57 -5.21 -18.31
CA ASN A 118 -4.38 -6.54 -17.73
C ASN A 118 -2.91 -6.67 -17.30
N PRO A 119 -2.60 -6.88 -16.01
CA PRO A 119 -1.21 -6.91 -15.55
C PRO A 119 -0.34 -7.97 -16.27
N MET A 120 -0.94 -9.06 -16.75
CA MET A 120 -0.26 -10.11 -17.52
C MET A 120 0.15 -9.64 -18.93
N ARG A 121 -0.46 -8.56 -19.42
CA ARG A 121 -0.22 -7.96 -20.74
C ARG A 121 0.52 -6.63 -20.62
N ILE A 122 1.19 -6.35 -19.49
CA ILE A 122 1.88 -5.08 -19.26
C ILE A 122 2.88 -4.72 -20.38
N TRP A 123 3.53 -5.73 -20.95
CA TRP A 123 4.50 -5.59 -22.03
C TRP A 123 3.93 -5.12 -23.38
N GLU A 124 2.61 -5.11 -23.54
CA GLU A 124 1.98 -4.48 -24.70
C GLU A 124 1.96 -2.95 -24.60
N TYR A 125 2.22 -2.42 -23.41
CA TYR A 125 2.13 -0.99 -23.10
C TYR A 125 3.50 -0.38 -22.78
N VAL A 126 4.49 -1.20 -22.43
CA VAL A 126 5.84 -0.78 -22.05
C VAL A 126 6.81 -1.09 -23.19
N ARG A 127 7.75 -0.18 -23.45
CA ARG A 127 8.67 -0.28 -24.59
C ARG A 127 9.76 -1.34 -24.39
N TYR A 128 10.17 -1.58 -23.14
CA TYR A 128 11.25 -2.48 -22.77
C TYR A 128 10.68 -3.71 -22.07
N ASN A 129 10.71 -4.86 -22.74
CA ASN A 129 10.26 -6.13 -22.14
C ASN A 129 11.27 -6.60 -21.10
N GLY A 130 10.83 -6.79 -19.84
CA GLY A 130 11.62 -7.40 -18.76
C GLY A 130 12.24 -6.44 -17.74
N GLY A 131 11.98 -5.12 -17.87
CA GLY A 131 12.33 -4.09 -16.88
C GLY A 131 11.09 -3.30 -16.44
N GLY A 132 11.07 -2.79 -15.21
CA GLY A 132 9.92 -2.03 -14.69
C GLY A 132 9.54 -2.39 -13.27
N ASN A 133 9.50 -1.40 -12.40
CA ASN A 133 9.18 -1.55 -10.98
C ASN A 133 8.11 -0.56 -10.53
N LEU A 134 7.22 -1.03 -9.67
CA LEU A 134 6.37 -0.17 -8.85
C LEU A 134 6.95 -0.13 -7.45
N TRP A 135 7.49 1.02 -7.08
CA TRP A 135 7.96 1.30 -5.73
C TRP A 135 6.78 1.75 -4.88
N VAL A 136 6.48 1.00 -3.83
CA VAL A 136 5.31 1.24 -2.99
C VAL A 136 5.77 1.57 -1.57
N ASN A 137 5.26 2.69 -1.05
CA ASN A 137 5.39 3.06 0.35
C ASN A 137 4.01 3.37 0.92
N ILE A 138 3.70 2.77 2.07
CA ILE A 138 2.39 2.88 2.72
C ILE A 138 2.58 3.23 4.18
N THR A 139 1.85 4.25 4.60
CA THR A 139 1.69 4.61 6.01
C THR A 139 0.33 4.09 6.49
N MET A 140 0.32 3.33 7.57
CA MET A 140 -0.85 2.72 8.19
C MET A 140 -1.01 3.19 9.64
N ILE A 141 -2.17 2.99 10.25
CA ILE A 141 -2.41 3.34 11.66
C ILE A 141 -2.76 2.09 12.47
N ASN A 142 -2.05 1.90 13.57
CA ASN A 142 -2.32 0.89 14.58
C ASN A 142 -2.89 1.53 15.84
N LYS A 143 -3.86 0.87 16.46
CA LYS A 143 -4.22 1.15 17.84
C LYS A 143 -3.26 0.36 18.74
N SER A 144 -2.65 1.06 19.70
CA SER A 144 -1.92 0.42 20.80
C SER A 144 -2.87 -0.26 21.78
#